data_AF-A0A3P6RLY8-F1
#
_entry.id   AF-A0A3P6RLY8-F1
#
_cell.length_a   1.000
_cell.length_b   1.000
_cell.length_c   1.000
_cell.angle_alpha   90.00
_cell.angle_beta   90.00
_cell.angle_gamma   90.00
#
_symmetry.space_group_name_H-M   'P 1'
#
loop_
_entity.id
_entity.type
_entity.pdbx_description
1 polymer ?
#
loop_
_entity_poly.entity_id
_entity_poly.type
_entity_poly.pdbx_seq_one_letter_code
_entity_poly.pdbx_strand_id
1 'polypeptide(L)'
;MKRDWMSTGRRPTGLCGAALLLAARSFNFNRTIGDVVKVVHISETVVRKRLEEFSQTPSGMLTIDEFSTIDLEHCEDPPAFREARRKAREEQLAKEAEMAARMEKEVIL
;
A
#
# COMPACT_ATOMS: atom_id res chain seq x y z
N MET A 1 5.33 -9.08 -6.41
CA MET A 1 5.78 -7.68 -6.57
C MET A 1 5.72 -7.12 -8.00
N LYS A 2 6.00 -7.89 -9.08
CA LYS A 2 5.83 -7.37 -10.46
C LYS A 2 4.37 -7.24 -10.90
N ARG A 3 3.46 -8.11 -10.44
CA ARG A 3 2.02 -8.05 -10.77
C ARG A 3 1.22 -7.08 -9.90
N ASP A 4 1.75 -6.68 -8.75
CA ASP A 4 1.15 -5.67 -7.86
C ASP A 4 1.28 -4.22 -8.39
N TRP A 5 1.77 -4.03 -9.63
CA TRP A 5 2.01 -2.72 -10.30
C TRP A 5 2.74 -1.67 -9.45
N MET A 6 3.47 -2.11 -8.44
CA MET A 6 4.21 -1.22 -7.55
C MET A 6 5.49 -0.66 -8.19
N SER A 7 5.94 -1.23 -9.31
CA SER A 7 7.18 -0.87 -10.00
C SER A 7 7.07 0.29 -11.00
N THR A 8 5.91 0.48 -11.62
CA THR A 8 5.75 1.43 -12.73
C THR A 8 5.76 2.87 -12.21
N GLY A 9 6.64 3.71 -12.75
CA GLY A 9 6.79 5.12 -12.35
C GLY A 9 7.43 5.36 -10.97
N ARG A 10 8.04 4.33 -10.36
CA ARG A 10 8.58 4.38 -8.99
C ARG A 10 10.07 4.00 -8.95
N ARG A 11 10.79 4.53 -7.95
CA ARG A 11 12.21 4.19 -7.73
C ARG A 11 12.33 2.70 -7.34
N PRO A 12 13.00 1.85 -8.13
CA PRO A 12 13.06 0.40 -7.89
C PRO A 12 13.83 0.05 -6.61
N THR A 13 14.77 0.89 -6.20
CA THR A 13 15.60 0.71 -5.01
C THR A 13 14.79 0.57 -3.72
N GLY A 14 13.73 1.37 -3.56
CA GLY A 14 12.87 1.30 -2.38
C GLY A 14 12.04 0.02 -2.33
N LEU A 15 11.61 -0.48 -3.49
CA LEU A 15 10.90 -1.77 -3.60
C LEU A 15 11.84 -2.93 -3.28
N CYS A 16 13.08 -2.89 -3.78
CA CYS A 16 14.09 -3.89 -3.47
C CYS A 16 14.36 -3.95 -1.96
N GLY A 17 14.50 -2.80 -1.30
CA GLY A 17 14.67 -2.74 0.16
C GLY A 17 13.50 -3.36 0.94
N ALA A 18 12.26 -3.03 0.55
CA ALA A 18 11.08 -3.63 1.17
C ALA A 18 10.99 -5.15 0.93
N ALA A 19 11.30 -5.60 -0.29
CA ALA A 19 11.34 -7.01 -0.65
C ALA A 19 12.40 -7.78 0.15
N LEU A 20 13.59 -7.21 0.30
CA LEU A 20 14.69 -7.80 1.07
C LEU A 20 14.29 -7.98 2.54
N LEU A 21 13.63 -6.98 3.12
CA LEU A 21 13.16 -7.04 4.51
C LEU A 21 12.05 -8.07 4.70
N LEU A 22 11.10 -8.17 3.76
CA LEU A 22 10.05 -9.18 3.80
C LEU A 22 10.64 -10.59 3.71
N ALA A 23 11.53 -10.84 2.75
CA ALA A 23 12.21 -12.12 2.61
C ALA A 23 13.01 -12.48 3.87
N ALA A 24 13.74 -11.52 4.45
CA ALA A 24 14.48 -11.74 5.69
C ALA A 24 13.54 -12.21 6.83
N ARG A 25 12.34 -11.60 6.95
CA ARG A 25 11.34 -12.03 7.94
C ARG A 25 10.75 -13.41 7.64
N SER A 26 10.47 -13.71 6.38
CA SER A 26 9.93 -15.02 5.96
C SER A 26 10.89 -16.17 6.26
N PHE A 27 12.20 -15.92 6.21
CA PHE A 27 13.23 -16.92 6.49
C PHE A 27 13.86 -16.79 7.89
N ASN A 28 13.18 -16.12 8.84
CA ASN A 28 13.65 -15.94 10.23
C ASN A 28 15.03 -15.27 10.38
N PHE A 29 15.45 -14.46 9.40
CA PHE A 29 16.61 -13.59 9.53
C PHE A 29 16.24 -12.25 10.15
N ASN A 30 16.59 -12.06 11.42
CA ASN A 30 16.38 -10.78 12.10
C ASN A 30 17.33 -9.71 11.56
N ARG A 31 16.80 -8.82 10.71
CA ARG A 31 17.45 -7.62 10.20
C ARG A 31 16.60 -6.40 10.49
N THR A 32 17.26 -5.30 10.86
CA THR A 32 16.57 -4.03 11.10
C THR A 32 16.35 -3.28 9.78
N ILE A 33 15.38 -2.36 9.76
CA ILE A 33 15.15 -1.48 8.60
C ILE A 33 16.41 -0.66 8.31
N GLY A 34 17.11 -0.19 9.36
CA GLY A 34 18.35 0.56 9.24
C GLY A 34 19.48 -0.22 8.55
N ASP A 35 19.61 -1.52 8.82
CA ASP A 35 20.62 -2.36 8.16
C ASP A 35 20.35 -2.51 6.66
N VAL A 36 19.08 -2.70 6.29
CA VAL A 36 18.67 -2.78 4.89
C VAL A 36 18.90 -1.45 4.19
N VAL A 37 18.52 -0.33 4.81
CA VAL A 37 18.67 1.03 4.27
C VAL A 37 20.13 1.37 3.96
N LYS A 38 21.08 0.95 4.78
CA LYS A 38 22.51 1.13 4.52
C LYS A 38 22.96 0.45 3.22
N VAL A 39 22.35 -0.67 2.84
CA VAL A 39 22.72 -1.42 1.62
C VAL A 39 22.02 -0.85 0.39
N VAL A 40 20.71 -0.59 0.46
CA VAL A 40 19.95 -0.04 -0.67
C VAL A 40 20.09 1.46 -0.84
N HIS A 41 20.73 2.18 0.08
CA HIS A 41 20.97 3.63 -0.02
C HIS A 41 19.68 4.43 -0.24
N ILE A 42 18.65 4.19 0.59
CA ILE A 42 17.37 4.91 0.52
C ILE A 42 16.81 5.20 1.91
N SER A 43 16.03 6.26 2.08
CA SER A 43 15.48 6.63 3.39
C SER A 43 14.55 5.55 3.96
N GLU A 44 14.59 5.36 5.29
CA GLU A 44 13.72 4.42 6.02
C GLU A 44 12.23 4.70 5.78
N THR A 45 11.86 5.97 5.66
CA THR A 45 10.49 6.41 5.38
C THR A 45 9.97 5.85 4.05
N VAL A 46 10.83 5.75 3.04
CA VAL A 46 10.47 5.21 1.73
C VAL A 46 10.24 3.70 1.82
N VAL A 47 11.11 2.97 2.52
CA VAL A 47 10.95 1.51 2.73
C VAL A 47 9.66 1.23 3.50
N ARG A 48 9.40 1.98 4.58
CA ARG A 48 8.16 1.86 5.35
C ARG A 48 6.91 2.10 4.49
N LYS A 49 6.92 3.16 3.68
CA LYS A 49 5.81 3.46 2.76
C LYS A 49 5.59 2.33 1.74
N ARG A 50 6.65 1.70 1.23
CA ARG A 50 6.52 0.54 0.33
C ARG A 50 5.92 -0.69 1.04
N LEU A 51 6.28 -0.92 2.30
CA LEU A 51 5.72 -2.03 3.10
C LEU A 51 4.23 -1.80 3.41
N GLU A 52 3.85 -0.57 3.75
CA GLU A 52 2.44 -0.20 3.97
C GLU A 52 1.61 -0.38 2.70
N GLU A 53 2.14 0.02 1.54
CA GLU A 53 1.48 -0.20 0.25
C GLU A 53 1.38 -1.69 -0.08
N PHE A 54 2.40 -2.51 0.22
CA PHE A 54 2.32 -3.96 0.05
C PHE A 54 1.29 -4.60 0.97
N SER A 55 1.17 -4.15 2.23
CA SER A 55 0.14 -4.67 3.16
C SER A 55 -1.29 -4.38 2.72
N GLN A 56 -1.46 -3.41 1.82
CA GLN A 56 -2.74 -3.02 1.28
C GLN A 56 -3.15 -3.83 0.04
N THR A 57 -2.25 -4.64 -0.50
CA THR A 57 -2.52 -5.53 -1.63
C THR A 57 -3.01 -6.90 -1.14
N PRO A 58 -3.77 -7.66 -1.95
CA PRO A 58 -4.17 -9.03 -1.62
C PRO A 58 -2.98 -9.93 -1.29
N SER A 59 -1.85 -9.73 -2.00
CA SER A 59 -0.58 -10.43 -1.77
C SER A 59 -0.05 -10.25 -0.35
N GLY A 60 -0.29 -9.10 0.28
CA GLY A 60 0.14 -8.80 1.65
C GLY A 60 -0.73 -9.45 2.74
N MET A 61 -1.91 -9.96 2.39
CA MET A 61 -2.82 -10.66 3.32
C MET A 61 -2.59 -12.17 3.36
N LEU A 62 -1.82 -12.71 2.41
CA LEU A 62 -1.50 -14.14 2.34
C LEU A 62 -0.51 -14.55 3.43
N THR A 63 -0.62 -15.78 3.91
CA THR A 63 0.43 -16.39 4.74
C THR A 63 1.70 -16.63 3.92
N ILE A 64 2.84 -16.84 4.60
CA ILE A 64 4.13 -17.07 3.92
C ILE A 64 4.09 -18.32 3.02
N ASP A 65 3.40 -19.38 3.49
CA ASP A 65 3.22 -20.62 2.73
C ASP A 65 2.33 -20.43 1.50
N GLU A 66 1.24 -19.68 1.65
CA GLU A 66 0.35 -19.33 0.55
C GLU A 66 1.03 -18.41 -0.47
N PHE A 67 1.81 -17.42 -0.03
CA PHE A 67 2.54 -16.51 -0.91
C PHE A 67 3.56 -17.23 -1.81
N SER A 68 4.10 -18.35 -1.35
CA SER A 68 5.08 -19.15 -2.11
C SER A 68 4.42 -20.09 -3.12
N THR A 69 3.14 -20.43 -2.92
CA THR A 69 2.43 -21.47 -3.68
C THR A 69 1.40 -20.88 -4.65
N ILE A 70 0.78 -19.75 -4.28
CA ILE A 70 -0.29 -19.11 -5.02
C ILE A 70 0.30 -18.05 -5.94
N ASP A 71 0.18 -18.28 -7.25
CA ASP A 71 0.46 -17.25 -8.23
C ASP A 71 -0.81 -16.41 -8.45
N LEU A 72 -0.82 -15.17 -7.97
CA LEU A 72 -1.99 -14.29 -8.12
C LEU A 72 -2.20 -13.95 -9.60
N GLU A 73 -3.41 -14.25 -10.10
CA GLU A 73 -3.84 -13.96 -11.48
C GLU A 73 -4.22 -12.48 -11.67
N HIS A 74 -4.67 -11.81 -10.61
CA HIS A 74 -5.19 -10.44 -10.70
C HIS A 74 -4.07 -9.40 -10.64
N CYS A 75 -4.07 -8.47 -11.59
CA CYS A 75 -3.20 -7.29 -11.56
C CYS A 75 -3.90 -6.18 -10.77
N GLU A 76 -3.18 -5.54 -9.86
CA GLU A 76 -3.69 -4.38 -9.12
C GLU A 76 -3.43 -3.06 -9.85
N ASP A 77 -4.27 -2.06 -9.54
CA ASP A 77 -4.07 -0.70 -9.99
C ASP A 77 -2.87 -0.05 -9.26
N PRO A 78 -2.12 0.84 -9.94
CA PRO A 78 -1.02 1.54 -9.30
C PRO A 78 -1.54 2.47 -8.20
N PRO A 79 -0.79 2.66 -7.10
CA PRO A 79 -1.26 3.40 -5.93
C PRO A 79 -1.72 4.84 -6.20
N ALA A 80 -1.19 5.50 -7.25
CA ALA A 80 -1.67 6.81 -7.68
C ALA A 80 -3.17 6.80 -8.03
N PHE A 81 -3.65 5.73 -8.65
CA PHE A 81 -5.06 5.56 -9.00
C PHE A 81 -5.93 5.24 -7.79
N ARG A 82 -5.40 4.42 -6.87
CA ARG A 82 -6.05 4.08 -5.61
C ARG A 82 -6.25 5.30 -4.71
N GLU A 83 -5.24 6.16 -4.59
CA GLU A 83 -5.34 7.41 -3.82
C GLU A 83 -6.31 8.40 -4.44
N ALA A 84 -6.28 8.57 -5.76
CA ALA A 84 -7.23 9.43 -6.47
C ALA A 84 -8.69 8.97 -6.26
N ARG A 85 -8.96 7.67 -6.39
CA ARG A 85 -10.30 7.09 -6.12
C ARG A 85 -10.72 7.19 -4.66
N ARG A 86 -9.79 7.11 -3.71
CA ARG A 86 -10.08 7.27 -2.28
C ARG A 86 -10.50 8.71 -1.99
N LYS A 87 -9.69 9.68 -2.43
CA LYS A 87 -9.97 11.12 -2.25
C LYS A 87 -11.30 11.53 -2.88
N ALA A 88 -11.58 11.06 -4.09
CA ALA A 88 -12.85 11.33 -4.76
C ALA A 88 -14.06 10.80 -3.97
N ARG A 89 -13.96 9.59 -3.39
CA ARG A 89 -15.02 9.02 -2.54
C ARG A 89 -15.22 9.80 -1.25
N GLU A 90 -14.13 10.19 -0.58
CA GLU A 90 -14.18 11.01 0.64
C GLU A 90 -14.82 12.37 0.38
N GLU A 91 -14.48 13.02 -0.73
CA GLU A 91 -15.10 14.30 -1.14
C GLU A 91 -16.59 14.14 -1.44
N GLN A 92 -17.01 13.02 -2.03
CA GLN A 92 -18.41 12.75 -2.35
C GLN A 92 -19.24 12.52 -1.08
N LEU A 93 -18.74 11.70 -0.14
CA LEU A 93 -19.37 11.47 1.16
C LEU A 93 -19.47 12.76 1.99
N ALA A 94 -18.44 13.62 1.94
CA ALA A 94 -18.46 14.92 2.62
C ALA A 94 -19.56 15.83 2.06
N LYS A 95 -19.74 15.86 0.72
CA LYS A 95 -20.82 16.63 0.07
C LYS A 95 -22.20 16.07 0.42
N GLU A 96 -22.36 14.75 0.44
CA GLU A 96 -23.62 14.10 0.83
C GLU A 96 -23.97 14.40 2.29
N ALA A 97 -22.99 14.36 3.20
CA ALA A 97 -23.18 14.71 4.60
C ALA A 97 -23.55 16.20 4.79
N GLU A 98 -22.91 17.11 4.05
CA GLU A 98 -23.26 18.54 4.09
C GLU A 98 -24.68 18.77 3.56
N MET A 99 -25.07 18.09 2.47
CA MET A 99 -26.40 18.21 1.89
C MET A 99 -27.49 17.65 2.81
N ALA A 100 -27.23 16.50 3.45
CA ALA A 100 -28.11 15.92 4.47
C ALA A 100 -28.30 16.86 5.67
N ALA A 101 -27.20 17.44 6.18
CA ALA A 101 -27.26 18.39 7.30
C ALA A 101 -28.00 19.70 6.93
N ARG A 102 -27.95 20.13 5.66
CA ARG A 102 -28.77 21.26 5.18
C ARG A 102 -30.25 20.90 5.13
N MET A 103 -30.60 19.74 4.57
CA MET A 103 -31.99 19.27 4.51
C MET A 103 -32.59 19.07 5.91
N GLU A 104 -31.83 18.53 6.86
CA GLU A 104 -32.28 18.43 8.26
C GLU A 104 -32.58 19.80 8.89
N LYS A 105 -31.77 20.82 8.60
CA LYS A 105 -32.03 22.18 9.09
C LYS A 105 -33.26 22.83 8.45
N GLU A 106 -33.55 22.54 7.18
CA GLU A 106 -34.73 23.05 6.48
C GLU A 106 -36.03 22.34 6.93
N VAL A 107 -35.95 21.09 7.38
CA VAL A 107 -37.11 20.32 7.86
C VAL A 107 -37.50 20.68 9.31
N ILE A 108 -36.57 21.23 10.10
CA ILE A 108 -36.79 21.60 11.51
C ILE A 108 -37.32 23.04 11.67
N LEU A 109 -37.34 23.84 10.59
CA LEU A 109 -37.96 25.17 10.51
C LEU A 109 -39.41 25.06 10.00
#